data_AF-A0A0Q4DJ98-F1
#
_entry.id   AF-A0A0Q4DJ98-F1
#
_cell.length_a   1.000
_cell.length_b   1.000
_cell.length_c   1.000
_cell.angle_alpha   90.00
_cell.angle_beta   90.00
_cell.angle_gamma   90.00
#
_symmetry.space_group_name_H-M   'P 1'
#
loop_
_entity.id
_entity.type
_entity.pdbx_description
1 polymer ?
#
loop_
_entity_poly.entity_id
_entity_poly.type
_entity_poly.pdbx_seq_one_letter_code
_entity_poly.pdbx_strand_id
1 'polypeptide(L)'
;MGRGAGASCSVSDLATRGAIGDDLAYLRAAYPQPDWRTHANFGQLADFWLHIHASLRAEAAAVETSLTAFRDGKLDAQAFQRRFVPDLNRFLQHLNGHHQVEDHAYFPKFRALDPRMARGFDLLDADHHAIHDALEANVTGARTLLAALGGSGAVDRAAADYAERSRALLAMLNRHLADEEDLVIPAMLEHGERRVT
;
A
#
# COMPACT_ATOMS: atom_id res chain seq x y z
N MET A 1 11.55 -42.00 13.53
CA MET A 1 10.22 -41.34 13.48
C MET A 1 10.29 -40.05 14.28
N GLY A 2 10.53 -38.92 13.63
CA GLY A 2 10.52 -37.58 14.23
C GLY A 2 9.70 -36.69 13.34
N ARG A 3 8.57 -36.21 13.86
CA ARG A 3 7.49 -35.54 13.15
C ARG A 3 7.95 -34.18 12.63
N GLY A 4 7.68 -33.91 11.35
CA GLY A 4 7.78 -32.58 10.76
C GLY A 4 6.79 -31.64 11.43
N ALA A 5 7.29 -30.52 11.92
CA ALA A 5 6.46 -29.37 12.23
C ALA A 5 6.12 -28.70 10.89
N GLY A 6 4.92 -28.96 10.39
CA GLY A 6 4.32 -28.13 9.36
C GLY A 6 4.15 -26.73 9.95
N ALA A 7 4.86 -25.75 9.40
CA ALA A 7 4.56 -24.36 9.63
C ALA A 7 3.15 -24.11 9.09
N SER A 8 2.20 -23.92 10.00
CA SER A 8 0.87 -23.42 9.66
C SER A 8 1.07 -21.99 9.15
N CYS A 9 0.92 -21.79 7.85
CA CYS A 9 0.90 -20.46 7.26
C CYS A 9 -0.46 -19.84 7.51
N SER A 10 -0.62 -19.25 8.71
CA SER A 10 -1.65 -18.26 8.93
C SER A 10 -1.32 -17.04 8.07
N VAL A 11 -2.20 -16.68 7.14
CA VAL A 11 -2.24 -15.34 6.57
C VAL A 11 -2.31 -14.37 7.76
N SER A 12 -1.26 -13.56 7.96
CA SER A 12 -1.21 -12.63 9.08
C SER A 12 -1.94 -11.35 8.68
N ASP A 13 -2.78 -10.86 9.58
CA ASP A 13 -3.56 -9.63 9.42
C ASP A 13 -2.65 -8.43 9.11
N LEU A 14 -2.87 -7.77 7.96
CA LEU A 14 -2.09 -6.63 7.48
C LEU A 14 -1.96 -5.52 8.53
N ALA A 15 -3.00 -5.30 9.35
CA ALA A 15 -2.98 -4.24 10.36
C ALA A 15 -1.92 -4.45 11.44
N THR A 16 -1.45 -5.69 11.64
CA THR A 16 -0.49 -6.05 12.69
C THR A 16 0.74 -6.81 12.18
N ARG A 17 0.76 -7.19 10.90
CA ARG A 17 1.82 -8.01 10.30
C ARG A 17 3.15 -7.26 10.22
N GLY A 18 4.22 -7.96 10.61
CA GLY A 18 5.60 -7.56 10.32
C GLY A 18 6.00 -7.80 8.86
N ALA A 19 7.29 -7.84 8.54
CA ALA A 19 7.71 -8.24 7.19
C ALA A 19 7.30 -9.69 6.89
N ILE A 20 6.93 -9.98 5.64
CA ILE A 20 6.64 -11.36 5.20
C ILE A 20 7.89 -12.25 5.28
N GLY A 21 7.68 -13.52 5.62
CA GLY A 21 8.75 -14.52 5.69
C GLY A 21 9.28 -14.93 4.32
N ASP A 22 10.49 -15.51 4.32
CA ASP A 22 11.13 -16.02 3.11
C ASP A 22 10.41 -17.25 2.52
N ASP A 23 9.47 -17.85 3.25
CA ASP A 23 8.59 -18.88 2.67
C ASP A 23 7.59 -18.31 1.65
N LEU A 24 7.25 -17.02 1.78
CA LEU A 24 6.44 -16.28 0.81
C LEU A 24 7.33 -15.52 -0.17
N ALA A 25 8.32 -14.77 0.32
CA ALA A 25 9.26 -14.00 -0.48
C ALA A 25 10.53 -14.79 -0.81
N TYR A 26 10.38 -16.00 -1.36
CA TYR A 26 11.50 -16.96 -1.48
C TYR A 26 12.63 -16.50 -2.41
N LEU A 27 12.35 -15.56 -3.32
CA LEU A 27 13.34 -14.95 -4.22
C LEU A 27 14.16 -13.82 -3.55
N ARG A 28 13.74 -13.31 -2.39
CA ARG A 28 14.39 -12.17 -1.71
C ARG A 28 15.88 -12.41 -1.45
N ALA A 29 16.26 -13.62 -1.04
CA ALA A 29 17.65 -13.95 -0.76
C ALA A 29 18.52 -14.01 -2.03
N ALA A 30 17.95 -14.41 -3.17
CA ALA A 30 18.64 -14.43 -4.46
C ALA A 30 18.76 -13.02 -5.07
N TYR A 31 17.80 -12.16 -4.77
CA TYR A 31 17.71 -10.78 -5.27
C TYR A 31 17.54 -9.79 -4.11
N PRO A 32 18.60 -9.53 -3.33
CA PRO A 32 18.49 -8.65 -2.17
C PRO A 32 18.41 -7.16 -2.57
N GLN A 33 17.69 -6.37 -1.78
CA GLN A 33 17.92 -4.92 -1.74
C GLN A 33 19.29 -4.63 -1.08
N PRO A 34 20.02 -3.58 -1.50
CA PRO A 34 19.65 -2.55 -2.48
C PRO A 34 20.05 -2.86 -3.94
N ASP A 35 20.46 -4.09 -4.26
CA ASP A 35 21.18 -4.39 -5.50
C ASP A 35 20.28 -4.44 -6.76
N TRP A 36 18.96 -4.40 -6.58
CA TRP A 36 17.96 -4.50 -7.67
C TRP A 36 18.29 -3.63 -8.87
N ARG A 37 18.55 -2.33 -8.67
CA ARG A 37 18.79 -1.37 -9.77
C ARG A 37 20.05 -1.65 -10.58
N THR A 38 20.96 -2.47 -10.06
CA THR A 38 22.20 -2.87 -10.76
C THR A 38 22.07 -4.21 -11.47
N HIS A 39 20.98 -4.94 -11.24
CA HIS A 39 20.76 -6.24 -11.84
C HIS A 39 20.49 -6.12 -13.35
N ALA A 40 21.03 -7.04 -14.15
CA ALA A 40 20.93 -6.99 -15.61
C ALA A 40 19.50 -7.06 -16.15
N ASN A 41 18.58 -7.65 -15.39
CA ASN A 41 17.15 -7.74 -15.73
C ASN A 41 16.30 -6.60 -15.13
N PHE A 42 16.90 -5.64 -14.40
CA PHE A 42 16.18 -4.46 -13.95
C PHE A 42 15.93 -3.54 -15.15
N GLY A 43 14.66 -3.40 -15.53
CA GLY A 43 14.26 -2.63 -16.69
C GLY A 43 13.25 -1.54 -16.36
N GLN A 44 12.47 -1.16 -17.38
CA GLN A 44 11.54 -0.05 -17.28
C GLN A 44 10.32 -0.40 -16.45
N LEU A 45 9.88 -1.66 -16.46
CA LEU A 45 8.69 -2.07 -15.70
C LEU A 45 8.98 -2.07 -14.19
N ALA A 46 10.13 -2.59 -13.77
CA ALA A 46 10.54 -2.58 -12.37
C ALA A 46 10.76 -1.14 -11.86
N ASP A 47 11.38 -0.28 -12.67
CA ASP A 47 11.56 1.13 -12.31
C ASP A 47 10.21 1.87 -12.20
N PHE A 48 9.30 1.63 -13.14
CA PHE A 48 7.94 2.18 -13.12
C PHE A 48 7.16 1.71 -11.89
N TRP A 49 7.25 0.43 -11.53
CA TRP A 49 6.60 -0.13 -10.33
C TRP A 49 7.04 0.61 -9.06
N LEU A 50 8.36 0.71 -8.86
CA LEU A 50 8.93 1.44 -7.72
C LEU A 50 8.56 2.93 -7.74
N HIS A 51 8.45 3.53 -8.93
CA HIS A 51 8.03 4.92 -9.07
C HIS A 51 6.57 5.13 -8.63
N ILE A 52 5.64 4.26 -9.04
CA ILE A 52 4.24 4.30 -8.61
C ILE A 52 4.14 4.16 -7.09
N HIS A 53 4.84 3.17 -6.52
CA HIS A 53 4.89 2.97 -5.08
C HIS A 53 5.45 4.19 -4.32
N ALA A 54 6.51 4.80 -4.83
CA ALA A 54 7.06 6.03 -4.24
C ALA A 54 6.06 7.20 -4.32
N SER A 55 5.34 7.32 -5.44
CA SER A 55 4.31 8.36 -5.62
C SER A 55 3.14 8.17 -4.65
N LEU A 56 2.64 6.94 -4.47
CA LEU A 56 1.58 6.64 -3.51
C LEU A 56 1.97 7.01 -2.07
N ARG A 57 3.21 6.69 -1.67
CA ARG A 57 3.74 7.10 -0.35
C ARG A 57 3.81 8.63 -0.22
N ALA A 58 4.26 9.33 -1.26
CA ALA A 58 4.35 10.78 -1.25
C ALA A 58 2.98 11.46 -1.20
N GLU A 59 1.99 10.94 -1.92
CA GLU A 59 0.61 11.43 -1.93
C GLU A 59 -0.06 11.23 -0.58
N ALA A 60 0.08 10.05 0.03
CA ALA A 60 -0.41 9.79 1.38
C ALA A 60 0.21 10.75 2.41
N ALA A 61 1.53 11.00 2.32
CA ALA A 61 2.22 11.94 3.19
C ALA A 61 1.74 13.39 3.01
N ALA A 62 1.34 13.80 1.80
CA ALA A 62 0.80 15.14 1.54
C ALA A 62 -0.57 15.35 2.22
N VAL A 63 -1.42 14.32 2.21
CA VAL A 63 -2.70 14.31 2.94
C VAL A 63 -2.46 14.48 4.44
N GLU A 64 -1.58 13.67 5.02
CA GLU A 64 -1.21 13.73 6.45
C GLU A 64 -0.60 15.08 6.85
N THR A 65 0.23 15.65 5.99
CA THR A 65 0.83 16.97 6.21
C THR A 65 -0.23 18.05 6.35
N SER A 66 -1.26 18.00 5.49
CA SER A 66 -2.36 18.97 5.52
C SER A 66 -3.20 18.80 6.78
N LEU A 67 -3.50 17.56 7.18
CA LEU A 67 -4.23 17.25 8.40
C LEU A 67 -3.47 17.71 9.65
N THR A 68 -2.17 17.43 9.71
CA THR A 68 -1.32 17.85 10.83
C THR A 68 -1.25 19.37 10.92
N ALA A 69 -1.02 20.06 9.80
CA ALA A 69 -0.97 21.52 9.78
C ALA A 69 -2.30 22.15 10.20
N PHE A 70 -3.43 21.56 9.83
CA PHE A 70 -4.75 21.98 10.31
C PHE A 70 -4.91 21.79 11.83
N ARG A 71 -4.59 20.60 12.34
CA ARG A 71 -4.68 20.29 13.79
C ARG A 71 -3.76 21.16 14.65
N ASP A 72 -2.61 21.55 14.11
CA ASP A 72 -1.66 22.45 14.77
C ASP A 72 -2.07 23.94 14.70
N GLY A 73 -3.19 24.26 14.06
CA GLY A 73 -3.62 25.65 13.83
C GLY A 73 -2.77 26.43 12.83
N LYS A 74 -1.93 25.75 12.03
CA LYS A 74 -1.10 26.34 10.97
C LYS A 74 -1.87 26.56 9.67
N LEU A 75 -2.98 25.84 9.47
CA LEU A 75 -3.94 26.07 8.39
C LEU A 75 -5.31 26.41 8.98
N ASP A 76 -5.94 27.45 8.45
CA ASP A 76 -7.37 27.67 8.69
C ASP A 76 -8.23 26.63 7.95
N ALA A 77 -9.52 26.56 8.29
CA ALA A 77 -10.45 25.59 7.70
C ALA A 77 -10.55 25.71 6.17
N GLN A 78 -10.53 26.92 5.62
CA GLN A 78 -10.67 27.15 4.19
C GLN A 78 -9.40 26.72 3.43
N ALA A 79 -8.23 27.05 3.97
CA ALA A 79 -6.94 26.65 3.43
C ALA A 79 -6.73 25.13 3.53
N PHE A 80 -7.15 24.52 4.64
CA PHE A 80 -7.14 23.07 4.80
C PHE A 80 -8.01 22.41 3.72
N GLN A 81 -9.28 22.79 3.57
CA GLN A 81 -10.17 22.20 2.57
C GLN A 81 -9.62 22.31 1.14
N ARG A 82 -9.10 23.49 0.76
CA ARG A 82 -8.51 23.72 -0.58
C ARG A 82 -7.33 22.82 -0.90
N ARG A 83 -6.55 22.44 0.11
CA ARG A 83 -5.36 21.57 -0.07
C ARG A 83 -5.72 20.09 0.08
N PHE A 84 -6.43 19.77 1.15
CA PHE A 84 -6.74 18.40 1.56
C PHE A 84 -7.63 17.65 0.56
N VAL A 85 -8.69 18.28 0.05
CA VAL A 85 -9.67 17.58 -0.81
C VAL A 85 -9.06 17.12 -2.13
N PRO A 86 -8.34 17.97 -2.90
CA PRO A 86 -7.68 17.52 -4.13
C PRO A 86 -6.61 16.45 -3.88
N ASP A 87 -5.79 16.61 -2.83
CA ASP A 87 -4.72 15.67 -2.50
C ASP A 87 -5.29 14.29 -2.12
N LEU A 88 -6.35 14.26 -1.31
CA LEU A 88 -7.05 13.03 -0.95
C LEU A 88 -7.65 12.35 -2.19
N ASN A 89 -8.36 13.10 -3.05
CA ASN A 89 -8.96 12.53 -4.25
C ASN A 89 -7.92 11.95 -5.21
N ARG A 90 -6.77 12.63 -5.40
CA ARG A 90 -5.67 12.13 -6.23
C ARG A 90 -5.14 10.81 -5.67
N PHE A 91 -4.81 10.78 -4.38
CA PHE A 91 -4.31 9.58 -3.70
C PHE A 91 -5.28 8.39 -3.85
N LEU A 92 -6.58 8.61 -3.56
CA LEU A 92 -7.59 7.55 -3.64
C LEU A 92 -7.75 6.99 -5.06
N GLN A 93 -7.79 7.86 -6.06
CA GLN A 93 -7.92 7.44 -7.46
C GLN A 93 -6.69 6.68 -7.95
N HIS A 94 -5.51 7.15 -7.58
CA HIS A 94 -4.25 6.52 -7.94
C HIS A 94 -4.11 5.14 -7.30
N LEU A 95 -4.34 5.04 -5.99
CA LEU A 95 -4.27 3.77 -5.24
C LEU A 95 -5.26 2.74 -5.79
N ASN A 96 -6.52 3.15 -6.02
CA ASN A 96 -7.52 2.26 -6.60
C ASN A 96 -7.13 1.80 -8.02
N GLY A 97 -6.61 2.71 -8.86
CA GLY A 97 -6.17 2.36 -10.22
C GLY A 97 -4.97 1.39 -10.23
N HIS A 98 -4.05 1.57 -9.29
CA HIS A 98 -2.88 0.70 -9.11
C HIS A 98 -3.29 -0.72 -8.76
N HIS A 99 -4.08 -0.91 -7.68
CA HIS A 99 -4.54 -2.24 -7.26
C HIS A 99 -5.36 -2.94 -8.36
N GLN A 100 -6.21 -2.21 -9.09
CA GLN A 100 -6.98 -2.78 -10.20
C GLN A 100 -6.08 -3.37 -11.29
N VAL A 101 -4.97 -2.72 -11.61
CA VAL A 101 -4.01 -3.21 -12.60
C VAL A 101 -3.25 -4.43 -12.06
N GLU A 102 -2.88 -4.44 -10.79
CA GLU A 102 -2.25 -5.60 -10.14
C GLU A 102 -3.15 -6.84 -10.15
N ASP A 103 -4.36 -6.70 -9.63
CA ASP A 103 -5.32 -7.79 -9.45
C ASP A 103 -5.68 -8.45 -10.78
N HIS A 104 -5.92 -7.63 -11.82
CA HIS A 104 -6.45 -8.11 -13.08
C HIS A 104 -5.38 -8.44 -14.12
N ALA A 105 -4.17 -7.90 -13.98
CA ALA A 105 -3.12 -8.08 -14.99
C ALA A 105 -1.85 -8.73 -14.43
N TYR A 106 -1.23 -8.18 -13.39
CA TYR A 106 0.12 -8.59 -13.00
C TYR A 106 0.15 -9.79 -12.06
N PHE A 107 -0.64 -9.79 -10.99
CA PHE A 107 -0.64 -10.91 -10.05
C PHE A 107 -1.01 -12.24 -10.71
N PRO A 108 -2.03 -12.33 -11.59
CA PRO A 108 -2.31 -13.57 -12.33
C PRO A 108 -1.14 -14.06 -13.18
N LYS A 109 -0.40 -13.14 -13.82
CA LYS A 109 0.75 -13.48 -14.65
C LYS A 109 1.93 -14.00 -13.82
N PHE A 110 2.24 -13.38 -12.69
CA PHE A 110 3.30 -13.87 -11.82
C PHE A 110 2.97 -15.27 -11.27
N ARG A 111 1.72 -15.52 -10.86
CA ARG A 111 1.26 -16.86 -10.46
C ARG A 111 1.45 -17.89 -11.58
N ALA A 112 1.18 -17.51 -12.83
CA ALA A 112 1.34 -18.39 -13.99
C ALA A 112 2.82 -18.66 -14.35
N LEU A 113 3.69 -17.66 -14.17
CA LEU A 113 5.13 -17.78 -14.43
C LEU A 113 5.82 -18.69 -13.40
N ASP A 114 5.46 -18.55 -12.12
CA ASP A 114 6.02 -19.38 -11.05
C ASP A 114 4.97 -19.72 -9.97
N PRO A 115 4.41 -20.95 -9.98
CA PRO A 115 3.42 -21.39 -9.00
C PRO A 115 3.90 -21.34 -7.53
N ARG A 116 5.21 -21.30 -7.26
CA ARG A 116 5.73 -21.16 -5.89
C ARG A 116 5.41 -19.80 -5.30
N MET A 117 5.23 -18.78 -6.14
CA MET A 117 4.90 -17.42 -5.71
C MET A 117 3.41 -17.24 -5.37
N ALA A 118 2.55 -18.21 -5.72
CA ALA A 118 1.10 -18.04 -5.63
C ALA A 118 0.63 -17.58 -4.25
N ARG A 119 1.16 -18.18 -3.19
CA ARG A 119 0.82 -17.83 -1.81
C ARG A 119 1.20 -16.39 -1.43
N GLY A 120 2.30 -15.87 -1.99
CA GLY A 120 2.70 -14.47 -1.77
C GLY A 120 1.72 -13.51 -2.43
N PHE A 121 1.31 -13.79 -3.66
CA PHE A 121 0.31 -12.97 -4.36
C PHE A 121 -1.11 -13.11 -3.79
N ASP A 122 -1.49 -14.28 -3.27
CA ASP A 122 -2.76 -14.45 -2.57
C ASP A 122 -2.81 -13.65 -1.25
N LEU A 123 -1.66 -13.45 -0.61
CA LEU A 123 -1.53 -12.54 0.53
C LEU A 123 -1.73 -11.08 0.11
N LEU A 124 -1.09 -10.64 -0.98
CA LEU A 124 -1.23 -9.25 -1.48
C LEU A 124 -2.66 -8.95 -1.95
N ASP A 125 -3.31 -9.90 -2.60
CA ASP A 125 -4.72 -9.81 -3.00
C ASP A 125 -5.65 -9.67 -1.77
N ALA A 126 -5.40 -10.47 -0.72
CA ALA A 126 -6.10 -10.32 0.56
C ALA A 126 -5.83 -8.96 1.23
N ASP A 127 -4.60 -8.45 1.13
CA ASP A 127 -4.24 -7.11 1.62
C ASP A 127 -5.03 -6.01 0.89
N HIS A 128 -5.24 -6.14 -0.42
CA HIS A 128 -6.04 -5.18 -1.20
C HIS A 128 -7.46 -5.05 -0.67
N HIS A 129 -8.10 -6.17 -0.31
CA HIS A 129 -9.43 -6.14 0.32
C HIS A 129 -9.41 -5.41 1.67
N ALA A 130 -8.43 -5.70 2.53
CA ALA A 130 -8.30 -5.03 3.83
C ALA A 130 -8.03 -3.51 3.67
N ILE A 131 -7.22 -3.14 2.69
CA ILE A 131 -6.95 -1.73 2.35
C ILE A 131 -8.22 -1.07 1.82
N HIS A 132 -9.02 -1.75 0.98
CA HIS A 132 -10.27 -1.22 0.48
C HIS A 132 -11.27 -0.89 1.61
N ASP A 133 -11.46 -1.82 2.55
CA ASP A 133 -12.30 -1.59 3.74
C ASP A 133 -11.80 -0.39 4.57
N ALA A 134 -10.47 -0.29 4.75
CA ALA A 134 -9.86 0.85 5.44
C ALA A 134 -10.02 2.17 4.67
N LEU A 135 -10.00 2.14 3.33
CA LEU A 135 -10.24 3.31 2.48
C LEU A 135 -11.67 3.81 2.60
N GLU A 136 -12.67 2.93 2.60
CA GLU A 136 -14.07 3.33 2.80
C GLU A 136 -14.28 4.00 4.17
N ALA A 137 -13.67 3.43 5.20
CA ALA A 137 -13.67 3.98 6.55
C ALA A 137 -12.95 5.34 6.62
N ASN A 138 -11.85 5.50 5.88
CA ASN A 138 -11.10 6.76 5.77
C ASN A 138 -11.93 7.85 5.07
N VAL A 139 -12.54 7.53 3.93
CA VAL A 139 -13.43 8.44 3.17
C VAL A 139 -14.62 8.89 4.03
N THR A 140 -15.21 7.97 4.79
CA THR A 140 -16.28 8.30 5.75
C THR A 140 -15.79 9.31 6.79
N GLY A 141 -14.61 9.09 7.38
CA GLY A 141 -14.00 10.03 8.32
C GLY A 141 -13.71 11.40 7.70
N ALA A 142 -13.19 11.43 6.47
CA ALA A 142 -12.93 12.67 5.74
C ALA A 142 -14.23 13.48 5.52
N ARG A 143 -15.32 12.80 5.13
CA ARG A 143 -16.65 13.43 4.98
C ARG A 143 -17.14 14.00 6.31
N THR A 144 -16.99 13.28 7.42
CA THR A 144 -17.34 13.77 8.76
C THR A 144 -16.54 15.02 9.13
N LEU A 145 -15.23 15.03 8.90
CA LEU A 145 -14.37 16.19 9.13
C LEU A 145 -14.81 17.39 8.28
N LEU A 146 -15.03 17.19 6.99
CA LEU A 146 -15.45 18.27 6.09
C LEU A 146 -16.82 18.85 6.48
N ALA A 147 -17.75 18.01 6.94
CA ALA A 147 -19.04 18.47 7.46
C ALA A 147 -18.89 19.30 8.75
N ALA A 148 -18.03 18.87 9.68
CA ALA A 148 -17.72 19.61 10.91
C ALA A 148 -17.21 21.02 10.62
N LEU A 149 -16.32 21.16 9.63
CA LEU A 149 -15.80 22.46 9.17
C LEU A 149 -16.88 23.36 8.57
N GLY A 150 -17.97 22.78 8.05
CA GLY A 150 -19.12 23.50 7.50
C GLY A 150 -20.12 24.01 8.56
N GLY A 151 -19.85 23.83 9.86
CA GLY A 151 -20.67 24.36 10.94
C GLY A 151 -21.48 23.33 11.72
N SER A 152 -21.28 22.02 11.52
CA SER A 152 -21.99 20.97 12.26
C SER A 152 -21.42 20.67 13.66
N GLY A 153 -20.39 21.39 14.11
CA GLY A 153 -19.81 21.29 15.45
C GLY A 153 -18.49 20.51 15.52
N ALA A 154 -18.11 20.08 16.73
CA ALA A 154 -16.91 19.34 17.19
C ALA A 154 -15.78 19.02 16.17
N VAL A 155 -15.21 20.04 15.52
CA VAL A 155 -14.13 19.92 14.54
C VAL A 155 -12.91 19.19 15.10
N ASP A 156 -12.51 19.50 16.33
CA ASP A 156 -11.34 18.89 16.96
C ASP A 156 -11.49 17.37 17.11
N ARG A 157 -12.69 16.91 17.48
CA ARG A 157 -12.99 15.48 17.58
C ARG A 157 -12.95 14.82 16.20
N ALA A 158 -13.62 15.42 15.21
CA ALA A 158 -13.65 14.87 13.85
C ALA A 158 -12.23 14.82 13.23
N ALA A 159 -11.39 15.81 13.50
CA ALA A 159 -10.01 15.85 13.04
C ALA A 159 -9.13 14.80 13.74
N ALA A 160 -9.35 14.57 15.04
CA ALA A 160 -8.66 13.51 15.77
C ALA A 160 -9.06 12.12 15.26
N ASP A 161 -10.37 11.86 15.10
CA ASP A 161 -10.89 10.59 14.59
C ASP A 161 -10.40 10.30 13.17
N TYR A 162 -10.39 11.31 12.29
CA TYR A 162 -9.86 11.15 10.94
C TYR A 162 -8.36 10.84 10.94
N ALA A 163 -7.58 11.50 11.80
CA ALA A 163 -6.15 11.25 11.89
C ALA A 163 -5.80 9.83 12.37
N GLU A 164 -6.55 9.27 13.33
CA GLU A 164 -6.36 7.88 13.75
C GLU A 164 -6.60 6.91 12.58
N ARG A 165 -7.68 7.13 11.82
CA ARG A 165 -8.02 6.31 10.64
C ARG A 165 -6.98 6.44 9.55
N SER A 166 -6.51 7.65 9.30
CA SER A 166 -5.48 7.91 8.30
C SER A 166 -4.17 7.21 8.68
N ARG A 167 -3.73 7.35 9.93
CA ARG A 167 -2.52 6.65 10.41
C ARG A 167 -2.62 5.14 10.26
N ALA A 168 -3.77 4.54 10.58
CA ALA A 168 -3.99 3.11 10.42
C ALA A 168 -3.89 2.68 8.94
N LEU A 169 -4.58 3.39 8.04
CA LEU A 169 -4.52 3.15 6.59
C LEU A 169 -3.09 3.28 6.05
N LEU A 170 -2.37 4.35 6.43
CA LEU A 170 -0.98 4.54 5.98
C LEU A 170 -0.04 3.46 6.50
N ALA A 171 -0.26 2.95 7.72
CA ALA A 171 0.55 1.85 8.25
C ALA A 171 0.34 0.57 7.43
N MET A 172 -0.92 0.23 7.15
CA MET A 172 -1.29 -0.91 6.30
C MET A 172 -0.71 -0.78 4.90
N LEU A 173 -0.90 0.38 4.25
CA LEU A 173 -0.39 0.62 2.90
C LEU A 173 1.14 0.50 2.84
N ASN A 174 1.86 1.09 3.79
CA ASN A 174 3.32 1.00 3.79
C ASN A 174 3.83 -0.43 3.97
N ARG A 175 3.16 -1.24 4.81
CA ARG A 175 3.49 -2.65 4.98
C ARG A 175 3.22 -3.44 3.69
N HIS A 176 2.05 -3.23 3.11
CA HIS A 176 1.64 -3.87 1.86
C HIS A 176 2.63 -3.56 0.73
N LEU A 177 2.89 -2.28 0.43
CA LEU A 177 3.83 -1.89 -0.64
C LEU A 177 5.23 -2.46 -0.44
N ALA A 178 5.70 -2.58 0.80
CA ALA A 178 7.00 -3.17 1.09
C ALA A 178 7.03 -4.70 0.93
N ASP A 179 5.95 -5.40 1.31
CA ASP A 179 5.80 -6.84 1.05
C ASP A 179 5.70 -7.13 -0.45
N GLU A 180 4.99 -6.27 -1.16
CA GLU A 180 4.84 -6.36 -2.61
C GLU A 180 6.15 -6.12 -3.35
N GLU A 181 6.92 -5.09 -2.98
CA GLU A 181 8.25 -4.83 -3.55
C GLU A 181 9.17 -6.06 -3.39
N ASP A 182 9.13 -6.72 -2.22
CA ASP A 182 9.89 -7.93 -1.92
C ASP A 182 9.44 -9.17 -2.71
N LEU A 183 8.27 -9.14 -3.34
CA LEU A 183 7.75 -10.22 -4.18
C LEU A 183 7.90 -9.90 -5.67
N VAL A 184 7.40 -8.75 -6.08
CA VAL A 184 7.28 -8.35 -7.48
C VAL A 184 8.63 -8.04 -8.10
N ILE A 185 9.49 -7.27 -7.42
CA ILE A 185 10.78 -6.90 -8.01
C ILE A 185 11.66 -8.13 -8.20
N PRO A 186 11.88 -9.00 -7.20
CA PRO A 186 12.60 -10.26 -7.42
C PRO A 186 12.00 -11.14 -8.52
N ALA A 187 10.67 -11.19 -8.66
CA ALA A 187 10.03 -11.93 -9.76
C ALA A 187 10.38 -11.37 -11.14
N MET A 188 10.38 -10.04 -11.28
CA MET A 188 10.80 -9.38 -12.53
C MET A 188 12.28 -9.63 -12.82
N LEU A 189 13.14 -9.66 -11.80
CA LEU A 189 14.57 -9.93 -11.96
C LEU A 189 14.85 -11.39 -12.33
N GLU A 190 14.14 -12.35 -11.75
CA GLU A 190 14.24 -13.78 -12.05
C GLU A 190 13.70 -14.08 -13.47
N HIS A 191 12.48 -13.63 -13.76
CA HIS A 191 11.77 -14.03 -14.97
C HIS A 191 11.94 -13.05 -16.13
N GLY A 192 12.43 -11.85 -15.89
CA GLY A 192 12.58 -10.79 -16.90
C GLY A 192 11.23 -10.14 -17.27
N GLU A 193 11.24 -8.83 -17.44
CA GLU A 193 10.02 -8.02 -17.62
C GLU A 193 9.17 -8.42 -18.84
N ARG A 194 9.80 -8.78 -19.97
CA ARG A 194 9.08 -9.21 -21.19
C ARG A 194 8.21 -10.45 -21.00
N ARG A 195 8.46 -11.25 -19.97
CA ARG A 195 7.66 -12.44 -19.67
C ARG A 195 6.44 -12.10 -18.79
N VAL A 196 6.46 -10.91 -18.18
CA VAL A 196 5.44 -10.40 -17.24
C VAL A 196 4.46 -9.43 -17.94
N THR A 197 4.89 -8.70 -18.98
CA THR A 197 4.03 -7.84 -19.81
C THR A 197 3.20 -8.66 -20.79
#